data_AF-A0A6I7Z2R7-F1
#
_entry.id   AF-A0A6I7Z2R7-F1
#
_cell.length_a   1.000
_cell.length_b   1.000
_cell.length_c   1.000
_cell.angle_alpha   90.00
_cell.angle_beta   90.00
_cell.angle_gamma   90.00
#
_symmetry.space_group_name_H-M   'P 1'
#
loop_
_entity.id
_entity.type
_entity.pdbx_description
1 polymer ?
#
loop_
_entity_poly.entity_id
_entity_poly.type
_entity_poly.pdbx_seq_one_letter_code
_entity_poly.pdbx_strand_id
1 'polypeptide(L)' 'MPERVRVREIDDDEGRRLLRIIRRGAGSVVTWRRAQMVLLSAQGMPVAKIAEVSFTSDDRVRDVIHNF' A
#
# COMPACT_ATOMS: atom_id res chain seq x y z
N MET A 1 16.97 -12.56 10.32
CA MET A 1 16.45 -11.59 9.32
C MET A 1 15.03 -11.26 9.75
N PRO A 2 14.66 -9.99 10.00
CA PRO A 2 13.27 -9.67 10.31
C PRO A 2 12.40 -10.07 9.11
N GLU A 3 11.26 -10.67 9.40
CA GLU A 3 10.30 -11.17 8.42
C GLU A 3 9.90 -10.06 7.45
N ARG A 4 9.97 -10.34 6.14
CA ARG A 4 9.62 -9.35 5.11
C ARG A 4 8.09 -9.26 5.03
N VAL A 5 7.50 -8.37 5.82
CA VAL A 5 6.07 -8.04 5.78
C VAL A 5 5.69 -7.54 4.38
N ARG A 6 4.72 -8.20 3.75
CA ARG A 6 4.14 -7.83 2.45
C ARG A 6 2.65 -8.13 2.46
N VAL A 7 1.93 -7.43 1.59
CA VAL A 7 0.53 -7.73 1.34
C VAL A 7 0.39 -9.14 0.74
N ARG A 8 -0.71 -9.83 1.07
CA ARG A 8 -1.10 -11.09 0.39
C ARG A 8 -1.23 -10.86 -1.12
N GLU A 9 -1.29 -11.94 -1.88
CA GLU A 9 -1.63 -11.85 -3.30
C GLU A 9 -2.94 -11.09 -3.49
N ILE A 10 -2.90 -10.18 -4.47
CA ILE A 10 -4.01 -9.30 -4.83
C ILE A 10 -4.51 -9.80 -6.18
N ASP A 11 -5.81 -10.05 -6.28
CA ASP A 11 -6.40 -10.45 -7.55
C ASP A 11 -6.57 -9.26 -8.51
N ASP A 12 -6.92 -9.58 -9.75
CA ASP A 12 -7.12 -8.62 -10.83
C ASP A 12 -8.16 -7.53 -10.50
N ASP A 13 -9.22 -7.87 -9.77
CA ASP A 13 -10.32 -6.96 -9.47
C ASP A 13 -9.97 -6.02 -8.31
N GLU A 14 -9.31 -6.54 -7.28
CA GLU A 14 -8.70 -5.76 -6.22
C GLU A 14 -7.65 -4.80 -6.77
N GLY A 15 -6.78 -5.28 -7.67
CA GLY A 15 -5.78 -4.47 -8.36
C GLY A 15 -6.42 -3.34 -9.17
N ARG A 16 -7.45 -3.64 -9.96
CA ARG A 16 -8.22 -2.62 -10.71
C ARG A 16 -8.88 -1.60 -9.79
N ARG A 17 -9.40 -2.03 -8.64
CA ARG A 17 -10.01 -1.13 -7.66
C ARG A 17 -8.99 -0.18 -7.05
N LEU A 18 -7.83 -0.67 -6.64
CA LEU A 18 -6.73 0.14 -6.11
C LEU A 18 -6.21 1.15 -7.14
N LEU A 19 -6.01 0.71 -8.38
CA LEU A 19 -5.59 1.59 -9.48
C LEU A 19 -6.64 2.67 -9.77
N ARG A 20 -7.93 2.35 -9.69
CA ARG A 20 -9.00 3.34 -9.87
C ARG A 20 -8.96 4.43 -8.80
N ILE A 21 -8.71 4.06 -7.53
CA ILE A 21 -8.55 5.00 -6.41
C ILE A 21 -7.38 5.95 -6.70
N ILE A 22 -6.21 5.40 -7.08
CA ILE A 22 -5.01 6.21 -7.32
C ILE A 22 -5.20 7.15 -8.52
N ARG A 23 -5.72 6.63 -9.64
CA ARG A 23 -5.81 7.37 -10.91
C ARG A 23 -6.85 8.48 -10.90
N ARG A 24 -7.98 8.29 -10.20
CA ARG A 24 -9.07 9.27 -10.22
C ARG A 24 -8.89 10.41 -9.22
N GLY A 25 -8.08 10.23 -8.17
CA GLY A 25 -7.77 11.26 -7.17
C GLY A 25 -8.99 11.80 -6.40
N ALA A 26 -10.20 11.29 -6.65
CA ALA A 26 -11.44 11.69 -6.01
C ALA A 26 -11.73 10.78 -4.80
N GLY A 27 -12.00 11.39 -3.64
CA GLY A 27 -12.31 10.70 -2.39
C GLY A 27 -11.38 11.10 -1.23
N SER A 28 -11.37 10.30 -0.18
CA SER A 28 -10.53 10.56 1.01
C SER A 28 -9.04 10.37 0.70
N VAL A 29 -8.24 11.38 1.07
CA VAL A 29 -6.76 11.32 1.02
C VAL A 29 -6.22 10.10 1.78
N VAL A 30 -6.89 9.68 2.84
CA VAL A 30 -6.50 8.50 3.62
C VAL A 30 -6.67 7.23 2.78
N THR A 31 -7.79 7.09 2.08
CA THR A 31 -8.05 5.94 1.19
C THR A 31 -7.06 5.91 0.03
N TRP A 32 -6.73 7.08 -0.53
CA TRP A 32 -5.72 7.19 -1.59
C TRP A 32 -4.34 6.75 -1.11
N ARG A 33 -3.87 7.23 0.05
CA ARG A 33 -2.57 6.84 0.62
C ARG A 33 -2.51 5.35 0.95
N ARG A 34 -3.57 4.79 1.52
CA ARG A 34 -3.64 3.34 1.80
C ARG A 34 -3.55 2.52 0.51
N ALA A 35 -4.28 2.91 -0.54
CA ALA A 35 -4.22 2.22 -1.83
C ALA A 35 -2.81 2.29 -2.46
N GLN A 36 -2.14 3.43 -2.34
CA GLN A 36 -0.74 3.58 -2.77
C GLN A 36 0.21 2.64 -2.03
N MET A 37 0.15 2.60 -0.69
CA MET A 37 1.01 1.73 0.12
C MET A 37 0.82 0.24 -0.21
N VAL A 38 -0.44 -0.18 -0.39
CA VAL A 38 -0.79 -1.56 -0.76
C VAL A 38 -0.21 -1.92 -2.13
N LEU A 39 -0.40 -1.08 -3.15
CA LEU A 39 0.10 -1.36 -4.49
C LEU A 39 1.63 -1.40 -4.56
N LEU A 40 2.32 -0.54 -3.81
CA LEU A 40 3.79 -0.59 -3.72
C LEU A 40 4.26 -1.87 -3.02
N SER A 41 3.56 -2.31 -1.96
CA SER A 41 3.86 -3.58 -1.29
C SER A 41 3.66 -4.78 -2.21
N ALA A 42 2.57 -4.81 -2.98
CA ALA A 42 2.27 -5.86 -3.96
C ALA A 42 3.34 -5.95 -5.07
N GLN A 43 3.95 -4.82 -5.43
CA GLN A 43 5.09 -4.76 -6.37
C GLN A 43 6.42 -5.20 -5.74
N GLY A 44 6.42 -5.60 -4.47
CA GLY A 44 7.60 -6.08 -3.75
C GLY A 44 8.48 -4.99 -3.17
N MET A 45 8.01 -3.75 -3.10
CA MET A 45 8.77 -2.65 -2.49
C MET A 45 8.93 -2.88 -0.97
N PRO A 46 10.13 -2.73 -0.39
CA PRO A 46 10.33 -2.87 1.06
C PRO A 46 9.58 -1.79 1.86
N VAL A 47 9.09 -2.16 3.05
CA VAL A 47 8.36 -1.26 3.98
C VAL A 47 9.06 0.09 4.18
N ALA A 48 10.36 0.08 4.47
CA ALA A 48 11.13 1.31 4.66
C ALA A 48 11.10 2.24 3.44
N LYS A 49 11.15 1.68 2.23
CA LYS A 49 11.07 2.47 1.00
C LYS A 49 9.66 2.98 0.73
N ILE A 50 8.64 2.19 1.07
CA ILE A 50 7.24 2.63 1.01
C ILE A 50 7.03 3.80 1.97
N ALA A 51 7.52 3.71 3.20
CA ALA A 51 7.41 4.76 4.21
C ALA A 51 8.06 6.07 3.74
N GLU A 52 9.25 5.98 3.13
CA GLU A 52 9.95 7.12 2.53
C GLU A 52 9.11 7.81 1.43
N VAL A 53 8.63 7.06 0.43
CA VAL A 53 7.90 7.65 -0.71
C VAL A 53 6.47 8.09 -0.38
N SER A 54 5.88 7.54 0.68
CA SER A 54 4.54 7.90 1.16
C SER A 54 4.55 8.89 2.33
N PHE A 55 5.74 9.36 2.74
CA PHE A 55 5.95 10.35 3.79
C PHE A 55 5.24 9.97 5.10
N THR A 56 5.44 8.73 5.55
CA THR A 56 4.88 8.20 6.80
C THR A 56 5.88 7.30 7.53
N SER A 57 5.50 6.72 8.67
CA SER A 57 6.34 5.79 9.42
C SER A 57 6.28 4.37 8.88
N ASP A 58 7.36 3.60 9.06
CA ASP A 58 7.37 2.16 8.77
C ASP A 58 6.23 1.42 9.48
N ASP A 59 5.94 1.77 10.74
CA ASP A 59 4.87 1.14 11.53
C ASP A 59 3.50 1.40 10.90
N ARG A 60 3.26 2.62 10.39
CA ARG A 60 2.02 2.91 9.67
C ARG A 60 1.89 2.06 8.41
N VAL A 61 2.99 1.84 7.69
CA VAL A 61 2.98 0.96 6.51
C VAL A 61 2.71 -0.49 6.91
N ARG A 62 3.34 -1.00 7.98
CA ARG A 62 3.08 -2.34 8.52
C ARG A 62 1.62 -2.49 8.91
N ASP A 63 1.05 -1.52 9.62
CA ASP A 63 -0.37 -1.52 9.99
C ASP A 63 -1.27 -1.59 8.76
N VAL A 64 -0.97 -0.84 7.70
CA VAL A 64 -1.76 -0.88 6.47
C VAL A 64 -1.64 -2.23 5.78
N ILE A 65 -0.45 -2.81 5.71
CA ILE A 65 -0.21 -4.12 5.10
C ILE A 65 -0.89 -5.24 5.88
N HIS A 66 -0.81 -5.22 7.21
CA HIS A 66 -1.45 -6.22 8.07
C HIS A 66 -2.98 -6.13 8.06
N ASN A 67 -3.54 -4.93 7.82
CA ASN A 67 -4.99 -4.68 7.79
C ASN A 67 -5.56 -4.55 6.35
N PHE A 68 -4.91 -5.15 5.36
CA PHE A 68 -5.38 -5.19 3.97
C PHE A 68 -5.75 -6.62 3.57
#